data_AF-A0A7W1R6G2-F1
#
_entry.id   AF-A0A7W1R6G2-F1
#
_cell.length_a   1.000
_cell.length_b   1.000
_cell.length_c   1.000
_cell.angle_alpha   90.00
_cell.angle_beta   90.00
_cell.angle_gamma   90.00
#
_symmetry.space_group_name_H-M   'P 1'
#
loop_
_entity.id
_entity.type
_entity.pdbx_description
1 polymer ?
#
loop_
_entity_poly.entity_id
_entity_poly.type
_entity_poly.pdbx_seq_one_letter_code
_entity_poly.pdbx_strand_id
1 'polypeptide(L)'
;AVLTNPGGPGGSGLEFIANGGSSLVNELGLSDFDLVGFDPRGVDRSGGLDCVDDKWLDEHTNPDYTPDDRREQQLLDEARAGVYAACKAEYGESLVHYSTANTARDMDAIREALGDEQVSYLGISYGTYLGAVYATLFPDRVRAMVLDSSYEPVDDTVEQQYTTQLVGFEGAFDNWAQWCADDADRCLFSVDDADAVEARWDDLSDALDRAPLTAEDGREVNQATLLNATIGAMYSDASWPDLGASLQQAEGGDPAGLLRMSDRFASRNADGTYSTINESGPVIRCASGIVQETPDDPEVIFDELREVAPRFSRDIRAEDLRNGCDQLLDEPAEVVVPDYDGEAPILVTGGLNDPATPLRWAEELDERMGGSSVFVQFNGEGHGQVLSSDCITEMEGAVLADLELPDEGAECEPDPEVEKPEWWDGIDTPEGISDVEVLPALLSALGLSPATGYGEVRLTELSVAEVQDGYGGDTLGEDFVKVAETEILTDVYATYFTAPDDLIFLVLVMPPAAFETKELESARGIVPEGQTAVVLAAISA
;
A
#
# COMPACT_ATOMS: atom_id res chain seq x y z
N ALA A 1 -23.15 5.64 10.80
CA ALA A 1 -22.15 4.82 10.09
C ALA A 1 -20.79 5.49 10.07
N VAL A 2 -19.74 4.71 9.81
CA VAL A 2 -18.39 5.19 9.44
C VAL A 2 -18.18 4.89 7.96
N LEU A 3 -18.11 5.92 7.12
CA LEU A 3 -17.75 5.75 5.71
C LEU A 3 -16.23 5.65 5.58
N THR A 4 -15.75 4.78 4.69
CA THR A 4 -14.32 4.63 4.44
C THR A 4 -13.93 4.88 2.98
N ASN A 5 -12.72 5.39 2.76
CA ASN A 5 -12.13 5.49 1.44
C ASN A 5 -10.61 5.25 1.48
N PRO A 6 -10.06 4.31 0.68
CA PRO A 6 -8.63 3.97 0.69
C PRO A 6 -7.76 4.95 -0.11
N GLY A 7 -8.37 5.88 -0.85
CA GLY A 7 -7.63 6.81 -1.70
C GLY A 7 -7.36 6.31 -3.12
N GLY A 8 -6.13 6.52 -3.59
CA GLY A 8 -5.72 6.39 -5.00
C GLY A 8 -5.44 7.76 -5.66
N PRO A 9 -6.44 8.49 -6.21
CA PRO A 9 -7.85 8.11 -6.41
C PRO A 9 -8.02 6.89 -7.32
N GLY A 10 -9.22 6.29 -7.29
CA GLY A 10 -9.55 5.11 -8.10
C GLY A 10 -9.46 3.79 -7.34
N GLY A 11 -9.11 3.81 -6.04
CA GLY A 11 -9.19 2.63 -5.19
C GLY A 11 -10.63 2.26 -4.84
N SER A 12 -10.94 0.96 -4.85
CA SER A 12 -12.26 0.45 -4.44
C SER A 12 -12.42 0.45 -2.93
N GLY A 13 -13.39 1.22 -2.43
CA GLY A 13 -13.78 1.17 -1.02
C GLY A 13 -14.44 -0.16 -0.65
N LEU A 14 -15.06 -0.87 -1.60
CA LEU A 14 -15.59 -2.21 -1.35
C LEU A 14 -14.46 -3.22 -1.11
N GLU A 15 -13.45 -3.29 -1.98
CA GLU A 15 -12.31 -4.20 -1.81
C GLU A 15 -11.54 -3.87 -0.52
N PHE A 16 -11.40 -2.59 -0.19
CA PHE A 16 -10.78 -2.16 1.07
C PHE A 16 -11.46 -2.78 2.31
N ILE A 17 -12.79 -2.72 2.38
CA ILE A 17 -13.54 -3.34 3.49
C ILE A 17 -13.60 -4.86 3.39
N ALA A 18 -13.64 -5.43 2.18
CA ALA A 18 -13.60 -6.88 1.99
C ALA A 18 -12.30 -7.49 2.52
N ASN A 19 -11.18 -6.79 2.36
CA ASN A 19 -9.86 -7.26 2.75
C ASN A 19 -9.53 -6.98 4.23
N GLY A 20 -9.92 -5.81 4.77
CA GLY A 20 -9.49 -5.37 6.11
C GLY A 20 -10.60 -4.94 7.07
N GLY A 21 -11.86 -4.96 6.64
CA GLY A 21 -12.96 -4.36 7.39
C GLY A 21 -13.23 -4.99 8.76
N SER A 22 -13.00 -6.30 8.91
CA SER A 22 -13.18 -6.98 10.20
C SER A 22 -12.13 -6.54 11.22
N SER A 23 -10.88 -6.39 10.79
CA SER A 23 -9.80 -5.87 11.64
C SER A 23 -10.07 -4.42 12.03
N LEU A 24 -10.44 -3.57 11.08
CA LEU A 24 -10.82 -2.17 11.36
C LEU A 24 -11.94 -2.08 12.40
N VAL A 25 -12.99 -2.90 12.28
CA VAL A 25 -14.09 -2.88 13.26
C VAL A 25 -13.63 -3.28 14.66
N ASN A 26 -12.78 -4.30 14.76
CA ASN A 26 -12.33 -4.82 16.05
C ASN A 26 -11.32 -3.88 16.71
N GLU A 27 -10.27 -3.52 15.99
CA GLU A 27 -9.12 -2.76 16.52
C GLU A 27 -9.49 -1.31 16.83
N LEU A 28 -10.28 -0.65 15.96
CA LEU A 28 -10.74 0.73 16.20
C LEU A 28 -11.96 0.81 17.15
N GLY A 29 -12.41 -0.30 17.72
CA GLY A 29 -13.55 -0.32 18.64
C GLY A 29 -14.90 0.02 18.00
N LEU A 30 -15.07 -0.19 16.70
CA LEU A 30 -16.25 0.25 15.93
C LEU A 30 -17.41 -0.76 15.92
N SER A 31 -17.48 -1.67 16.90
CA SER A 31 -18.49 -2.74 16.96
C SER A 31 -19.95 -2.26 17.01
N ASP A 32 -20.18 -1.01 17.43
CA ASP A 32 -21.50 -0.35 17.44
C ASP A 32 -21.79 0.46 16.17
N PHE A 33 -20.89 0.45 15.18
CA PHE A 33 -21.01 1.20 13.93
C PHE A 33 -21.14 0.28 12.71
N ASP A 34 -21.98 0.69 11.76
CA ASP A 34 -21.88 0.16 10.40
C ASP A 34 -20.64 0.77 9.73
N LEU A 35 -19.62 -0.05 9.45
CA LEU A 35 -18.46 0.32 8.64
C LEU A 35 -18.82 0.12 7.15
N VAL A 36 -18.77 1.20 6.36
CA VAL A 36 -19.28 1.22 5.00
C VAL A 36 -18.19 1.70 4.03
N GLY A 37 -17.67 0.75 3.26
CA GLY A 37 -16.85 1.03 2.08
C GLY A 37 -17.74 1.26 0.86
N PHE A 38 -17.36 2.21 0.01
CA PHE A 38 -18.06 2.49 -1.24
C PHE A 38 -17.07 2.72 -2.37
N ASP A 39 -17.42 2.26 -3.57
CA ASP A 39 -16.68 2.60 -4.79
C ASP A 39 -17.16 3.98 -5.26
N PRO A 40 -16.26 4.99 -5.38
CA PRO A 40 -16.61 6.27 -5.96
C PRO A 40 -17.19 6.14 -7.37
N ARG A 41 -17.95 7.14 -7.83
CA ARG A 41 -18.41 7.18 -9.23
C ARG A 41 -17.24 6.97 -10.19
N GLY A 42 -17.42 6.11 -11.19
CA GLY A 42 -16.36 5.82 -12.15
C GLY A 42 -15.29 4.85 -11.65
N VAL A 43 -15.42 4.29 -10.45
CA VAL A 43 -14.50 3.31 -9.89
C VAL A 43 -15.19 1.96 -9.79
N ASP A 44 -14.53 0.93 -10.33
CA ASP A 44 -14.89 -0.49 -10.28
C ASP A 44 -16.39 -0.73 -10.44
N ARG A 45 -17.10 -1.11 -9.36
CA ARG A 45 -18.51 -1.52 -9.44
C ARG A 45 -19.48 -0.35 -9.57
N SER A 46 -19.01 0.88 -9.39
CA SER A 46 -19.76 2.13 -9.53
C SER A 46 -19.64 2.72 -10.94
N GLY A 47 -19.70 1.86 -11.96
CA GLY A 47 -19.54 2.25 -13.36
C GLY A 47 -18.09 2.61 -13.70
N GLY A 48 -17.16 1.77 -13.25
CA GLY A 48 -15.73 1.83 -13.50
C GLY A 48 -15.37 2.29 -14.91
N LEU A 49 -14.40 3.20 -15.00
CA LEU A 49 -13.87 3.65 -16.29
C LEU A 49 -13.02 2.54 -16.90
N ASP A 50 -13.41 2.13 -18.11
CA ASP A 50 -12.85 1.02 -18.91
C ASP A 50 -12.74 1.54 -20.36
N CYS A 51 -11.59 2.14 -20.64
CA CYS A 51 -11.24 2.87 -21.85
C CYS A 51 -10.29 2.08 -22.75
N VAL A 52 -9.43 1.25 -22.17
CA VAL A 52 -8.46 0.38 -22.86
C VAL A 52 -8.59 -1.06 -22.38
N ASP A 53 -8.21 -2.04 -23.21
CA ASP A 53 -8.26 -3.44 -22.77
C ASP A 53 -7.08 -3.82 -21.86
N ASP A 54 -7.27 -4.84 -21.01
CA ASP A 54 -6.25 -5.33 -20.07
C ASP A 54 -4.92 -5.69 -20.74
N LYS A 55 -4.97 -6.16 -22.00
CA LYS A 55 -3.77 -6.49 -22.75
C LYS A 55 -2.99 -5.23 -23.14
N TRP A 56 -3.68 -4.14 -23.45
CA TRP A 56 -3.05 -2.86 -23.67
C TRP A 56 -2.34 -2.39 -22.38
N LEU A 57 -2.99 -2.54 -21.22
CA LEU A 57 -2.35 -2.22 -19.92
C LEU A 57 -1.10 -3.07 -19.67
N ASP A 58 -1.14 -4.38 -19.94
CA ASP A 58 0.04 -5.27 -19.85
C ASP A 58 1.24 -4.75 -20.64
N GLU A 59 1.01 -4.13 -21.81
CA GLU A 59 2.05 -3.62 -22.70
C GLU A 59 2.51 -2.19 -22.34
N HIS A 60 1.72 -1.43 -21.56
CA HIS A 60 1.88 0.04 -21.40
C HIS A 60 1.93 0.55 -19.96
N THR A 61 1.72 -0.29 -18.94
CA THR A 61 1.84 0.15 -17.52
C THR A 61 3.29 0.40 -17.11
N ASN A 62 4.23 -0.40 -17.62
CA ASN A 62 5.67 -0.29 -17.33
C ASN A 62 6.48 -0.07 -18.62
N PRO A 63 6.19 0.99 -19.41
CA PRO A 63 6.97 1.26 -20.60
C PRO A 63 8.41 1.59 -20.20
N ASP A 64 9.35 1.34 -21.09
CA ASP A 64 10.71 1.81 -20.91
C ASP A 64 10.75 3.35 -20.94
N TYR A 65 11.14 3.99 -19.82
CA TYR A 65 11.22 5.44 -19.69
C TYR A 65 12.49 6.03 -20.32
N THR A 66 13.45 5.18 -20.71
CA THR A 66 14.72 5.51 -21.36
C THR A 66 14.84 4.80 -22.70
N PRO A 67 13.90 5.03 -23.64
CA PRO A 67 13.82 4.24 -24.87
C PRO A 67 15.10 4.34 -25.71
N ASP A 68 15.72 3.20 -25.94
CA ASP A 68 16.93 3.00 -26.74
C ASP A 68 16.61 2.66 -28.19
N ASP A 69 15.39 2.18 -28.44
CA ASP A 69 14.91 1.83 -29.77
C ASP A 69 13.55 2.42 -30.16
N ARG A 70 13.11 2.11 -31.38
CA ARG A 70 11.86 2.65 -31.93
C ARG A 70 10.61 1.99 -31.35
N ARG A 71 10.71 0.74 -30.89
CA ARG A 71 9.60 0.03 -30.25
C ARG A 71 9.38 0.61 -28.86
N GLU A 72 10.43 0.77 -28.07
CA GLU A 72 10.34 1.39 -26.74
C GLU A 72 9.80 2.82 -26.83
N GLN A 73 10.32 3.64 -27.75
CA GLN A 73 9.79 4.99 -27.96
C GLN A 73 8.30 4.98 -28.34
N GLN A 74 7.89 4.02 -29.17
CA GLN A 74 6.48 3.89 -29.56
C GLN A 74 5.60 3.53 -28.35
N LEU A 75 6.01 2.55 -27.54
CA LEU A 75 5.27 2.14 -26.34
C LEU A 75 5.17 3.28 -25.33
N LEU A 76 6.26 4.03 -25.11
CA LEU A 76 6.26 5.18 -24.22
C LEU A 76 5.32 6.30 -24.70
N ASP A 77 5.34 6.61 -26.01
CA ASP A 77 4.44 7.61 -26.60
C ASP A 77 2.97 7.17 -26.51
N GLU A 78 2.69 5.88 -26.73
CA GLU A 78 1.36 5.29 -26.58
C GLU A 78 0.89 5.31 -25.13
N ALA A 79 1.75 4.96 -24.16
CA ALA A 79 1.42 4.97 -22.74
C ALA A 79 1.05 6.37 -22.22
N ARG A 80 1.81 7.41 -22.63
CA ARG A 80 1.60 8.80 -22.18
C ARG A 80 0.25 9.40 -22.60
N ALA A 81 -0.33 8.95 -23.71
CA ALA A 81 -1.55 9.55 -24.27
C ALA A 81 -2.73 8.57 -24.42
N GLY A 82 -2.47 7.27 -24.40
CA GLY A 82 -3.42 6.23 -24.77
C GLY A 82 -4.67 6.23 -23.90
N VAL A 83 -4.51 6.15 -22.58
CA VAL A 83 -5.61 6.16 -21.62
C VAL A 83 -6.43 7.45 -21.74
N TYR A 84 -5.77 8.60 -21.77
CA TYR A 84 -6.45 9.90 -21.88
C TYR A 84 -7.29 10.02 -23.16
N ALA A 85 -6.70 9.68 -24.32
CA ALA A 85 -7.37 9.73 -25.61
C ALA A 85 -8.52 8.71 -25.70
N ALA A 86 -8.32 7.51 -25.17
CA ALA A 86 -9.33 6.46 -25.16
C ALA A 86 -10.53 6.83 -24.26
N CYS A 87 -10.27 7.32 -23.05
CA CYS A 87 -11.33 7.76 -22.14
C CYS A 87 -12.10 8.95 -22.71
N LYS A 88 -11.43 9.91 -23.35
CA LYS A 88 -12.10 11.02 -24.05
C LYS A 88 -13.01 10.51 -25.17
N ALA A 89 -12.56 9.52 -25.93
CA ALA A 89 -13.34 8.95 -27.02
C ALA A 89 -14.58 8.20 -26.54
N GLU A 90 -14.46 7.44 -25.44
CA GLU A 90 -15.55 6.63 -24.90
C GLU A 90 -16.58 7.45 -24.11
N TYR A 91 -16.11 8.32 -23.19
CA TYR A 91 -16.97 9.02 -22.23
C TYR A 91 -17.25 10.48 -22.61
N GLY A 92 -16.43 11.11 -23.44
CA GLY A 92 -16.66 12.46 -23.96
C GLY A 92 -16.84 13.51 -22.86
N GLU A 93 -17.90 14.31 -22.96
CA GLU A 93 -18.16 15.41 -22.01
C GLU A 93 -18.54 14.93 -20.60
N SER A 94 -18.91 13.65 -20.39
CA SER A 94 -19.28 13.19 -19.05
C SER A 94 -18.10 13.11 -18.08
N LEU A 95 -16.87 13.14 -18.59
CA LEU A 95 -15.64 13.05 -17.81
C LEU A 95 -15.56 14.11 -16.69
N VAL A 96 -16.13 15.29 -16.91
CA VAL A 96 -16.18 16.38 -15.91
C VAL A 96 -16.96 16.00 -14.64
N HIS A 97 -17.76 14.93 -14.66
CA HIS A 97 -18.61 14.54 -13.55
C HIS A 97 -17.95 13.58 -12.56
N TYR A 98 -16.74 13.07 -12.83
CA TYR A 98 -15.98 12.17 -11.96
C TYR A 98 -15.09 12.90 -10.94
N SER A 99 -15.43 14.14 -10.61
CA SER A 99 -14.65 14.98 -9.69
C SER A 99 -14.82 14.60 -8.21
N THR A 100 -13.83 14.91 -7.38
CA THR A 100 -13.86 14.78 -5.91
C THR A 100 -15.08 15.46 -5.32
N ALA A 101 -15.39 16.69 -5.77
CA ALA A 101 -16.55 17.44 -5.30
C ALA A 101 -17.88 16.70 -5.55
N ASN A 102 -17.97 15.98 -6.67
CA ASN A 102 -19.14 15.20 -7.00
C ASN A 102 -19.20 13.86 -6.25
N THR A 103 -18.06 13.25 -5.96
CA THR A 103 -17.98 12.10 -5.04
C THR A 103 -18.37 12.50 -3.61
N ALA A 104 -17.95 13.68 -3.12
CA ALA A 104 -18.38 14.20 -1.83
C ALA A 104 -19.92 14.42 -1.77
N ARG A 105 -20.54 14.85 -2.87
CA ARG A 105 -22.01 14.90 -2.95
C ARG A 105 -22.67 13.53 -2.92
N ASP A 106 -22.01 12.50 -3.46
CA ASP A 106 -22.49 11.11 -3.33
C ASP A 106 -22.37 10.61 -1.89
N MET A 107 -21.31 10.98 -1.16
CA MET A 107 -21.18 10.67 0.26
C MET A 107 -22.35 11.22 1.09
N ASP A 108 -22.83 12.44 0.81
CA ASP A 108 -24.01 13.00 1.50
C ASP A 108 -25.30 12.25 1.13
N ALA A 109 -25.41 11.77 -0.11
CA ALA A 109 -26.52 10.92 -0.53
C ALA A 109 -26.48 9.53 0.12
N ILE A 110 -25.29 8.95 0.31
CA ILE A 110 -25.10 7.70 1.07
C ILE A 110 -25.51 7.92 2.52
N ARG A 111 -25.06 9.01 3.17
CA ARG A 111 -25.48 9.38 4.53
C ARG A 111 -27.00 9.44 4.64
N GLU A 112 -27.67 10.15 3.72
CA GLU A 112 -29.13 10.26 3.73
C GLU A 112 -29.80 8.88 3.54
N ALA A 113 -29.27 8.03 2.66
CA ALA A 113 -29.81 6.70 2.39
C ALA A 113 -29.65 5.74 3.59
N LEU A 114 -28.58 5.87 4.37
CA LEU A 114 -28.36 5.15 5.62
C LEU A 114 -29.28 5.66 6.75
N GLY A 115 -29.87 6.85 6.58
CA GLY A 115 -30.74 7.47 7.58
C GLY A 115 -29.98 8.22 8.69
N ASP A 116 -28.70 8.48 8.49
CA ASP A 116 -27.83 9.17 9.44
C ASP A 116 -27.98 10.70 9.33
N GLU A 117 -28.04 11.42 10.46
CA GLU A 117 -28.08 12.90 10.45
C GLU A 117 -26.72 13.53 10.13
N GLN A 118 -25.65 12.86 10.59
CA GLN A 118 -24.24 13.17 10.42
C GLN A 118 -23.46 11.86 10.23
N VAL A 119 -22.29 11.91 9.60
CA VAL A 119 -21.50 10.71 9.30
C VAL A 119 -20.10 10.80 9.90
N SER A 120 -19.57 9.68 10.38
CA SER A 120 -18.15 9.54 10.68
C SER A 120 -17.40 9.09 9.42
N TYR A 121 -16.15 9.49 9.25
CA TYR A 121 -15.38 9.18 8.04
C TYR A 121 -13.94 8.80 8.36
N LEU A 122 -13.43 7.76 7.72
CA LEU A 122 -12.02 7.39 7.69
C LEU A 122 -11.54 7.44 6.23
N GLY A 123 -10.70 8.42 5.92
CA GLY A 123 -10.07 8.56 4.62
C GLY A 123 -8.56 8.34 4.73
N ILE A 124 -8.00 7.62 3.77
CA ILE A 124 -6.55 7.39 3.66
C ILE A 124 -6.06 8.00 2.35
N SER A 125 -4.87 8.61 2.34
CA SER A 125 -4.23 9.10 1.10
C SER A 125 -5.10 10.15 0.40
N TYR A 126 -5.36 10.02 -0.92
CA TYR A 126 -6.37 10.84 -1.62
C TYR A 126 -7.75 10.89 -0.92
N GLY A 127 -8.10 9.84 -0.17
CA GLY A 127 -9.31 9.79 0.64
C GLY A 127 -9.37 10.90 1.69
N THR A 128 -8.22 11.44 2.14
CA THR A 128 -8.18 12.59 3.06
C THR A 128 -8.65 13.87 2.37
N TYR A 129 -8.16 14.14 1.16
CA TYR A 129 -8.64 15.26 0.35
C TYR A 129 -10.15 15.13 0.06
N LEU A 130 -10.63 13.91 -0.25
CA LEU A 130 -12.06 13.67 -0.41
C LEU A 130 -12.86 13.97 0.87
N GLY A 131 -12.37 13.55 2.04
CA GLY A 131 -12.99 13.84 3.34
C GLY A 131 -13.02 15.33 3.65
N ALA A 132 -11.91 16.01 3.43
CA ALA A 132 -11.75 17.46 3.57
C ALA A 132 -12.70 18.26 2.65
N VAL A 133 -12.86 17.83 1.39
CA VAL A 133 -13.84 18.39 0.47
C VAL A 133 -15.27 18.16 0.96
N TYR A 134 -15.59 16.97 1.48
CA TYR A 134 -16.90 16.70 2.09
C TYR A 134 -17.17 17.60 3.30
N ALA A 135 -16.21 17.74 4.21
CA ALA A 135 -16.32 18.60 5.39
C ALA A 135 -16.55 20.07 4.98
N THR A 136 -15.84 20.55 3.97
CA THR A 136 -15.99 21.91 3.42
C THR A 136 -17.38 22.13 2.81
N LEU A 137 -17.90 21.15 2.05
CA LEU A 137 -19.20 21.29 1.38
C LEU A 137 -20.40 21.06 2.32
N PHE A 138 -20.22 20.26 3.37
CA PHE A 138 -21.28 19.82 4.28
C PHE A 138 -20.85 19.86 5.76
N PRO A 139 -20.43 21.02 6.28
CA PRO A 139 -19.79 21.10 7.61
C PRO A 139 -20.71 20.61 8.74
N ASP A 140 -22.01 20.88 8.64
CA ASP A 140 -23.01 20.42 9.63
C ASP A 140 -23.31 18.90 9.58
N ARG A 141 -22.76 18.18 8.59
CA ARG A 141 -23.02 16.75 8.34
C ARG A 141 -21.88 15.83 8.77
N VAL A 142 -20.84 16.41 9.37
CA VAL A 142 -19.70 15.67 9.91
C VAL A 142 -19.97 15.33 11.38
N ARG A 143 -19.83 14.05 11.74
CA ARG A 143 -19.84 13.60 13.15
C ARG A 143 -18.42 13.55 13.71
N ALA A 144 -17.50 12.94 12.98
CA ALA A 144 -16.07 12.86 13.26
C ALA A 144 -15.33 12.49 11.98
N MET A 145 -14.04 12.84 11.86
CA MET A 145 -13.19 12.36 10.77
C MET A 145 -11.82 11.93 11.25
N VAL A 146 -11.28 10.89 10.61
CA VAL A 146 -9.87 10.56 10.59
C VAL A 146 -9.39 10.71 9.15
N LEU A 147 -8.36 11.54 8.98
CA LEU A 147 -7.70 11.85 7.72
C LEU A 147 -6.26 11.34 7.82
N ASP A 148 -6.06 10.08 7.43
CA ASP A 148 -4.83 9.34 7.65
C ASP A 148 -3.92 9.36 6.41
N SER A 149 -2.62 9.57 6.62
CA SER A 149 -1.64 9.79 5.54
C SER A 149 -2.12 10.86 4.56
N SER A 150 -2.17 12.09 5.08
CA SER A 150 -2.93 13.18 4.46
C SER A 150 -2.31 13.78 3.20
N TYR A 151 -3.14 13.87 2.16
CA TYR A 151 -2.85 14.54 0.90
C TYR A 151 -3.53 15.92 0.81
N GLU A 152 -2.75 16.97 0.53
CA GLU A 152 -3.23 18.32 0.24
C GLU A 152 -2.72 18.77 -1.14
N PRO A 153 -3.53 18.67 -2.21
CA PRO A 153 -3.11 19.00 -3.57
C PRO A 153 -3.14 20.49 -3.92
N VAL A 154 -3.64 21.37 -3.04
CA VAL A 154 -3.99 22.75 -3.39
C VAL A 154 -2.91 23.74 -2.95
N ASP A 155 -2.66 24.74 -3.79
CA ASP A 155 -1.72 25.87 -3.56
C ASP A 155 -0.22 25.53 -3.57
N ASP A 156 0.17 24.27 -3.80
CA ASP A 156 1.55 23.93 -4.12
C ASP A 156 1.98 24.54 -5.47
N THR A 157 3.18 25.12 -5.50
CA THR A 157 3.83 25.43 -6.79
C THR A 157 4.14 24.13 -7.54
N VAL A 158 4.28 24.23 -8.86
CA VAL A 158 4.67 23.08 -9.70
C VAL A 158 5.87 22.33 -9.15
N GLU A 159 6.92 23.06 -8.80
CA GLU A 159 8.16 22.50 -8.27
C GLU A 159 7.91 21.75 -6.96
N GLN A 160 7.08 22.31 -6.07
CA GLN A 160 6.70 21.68 -4.81
C GLN A 160 5.93 20.37 -5.03
N GLN A 161 4.96 20.34 -5.94
CA GLN A 161 4.18 19.12 -6.22
C GLN A 161 5.06 17.94 -6.66
N TYR A 162 6.09 18.20 -7.48
CA TYR A 162 7.02 17.15 -7.91
C TYR A 162 8.03 16.80 -6.81
N THR A 163 8.62 17.82 -6.18
CA THR A 163 9.70 17.62 -5.22
C THR A 163 9.22 16.88 -3.99
N THR A 164 8.05 17.23 -3.45
CA THR A 164 7.56 16.68 -2.19
C THR A 164 7.47 15.15 -2.25
N GLN A 165 6.76 14.58 -3.23
CA GLN A 165 6.59 13.13 -3.31
C GLN A 165 7.87 12.40 -3.73
N LEU A 166 8.64 12.93 -4.70
CA LEU A 166 9.88 12.28 -5.14
C LEU A 166 10.91 12.18 -4.02
N VAL A 167 11.05 13.24 -3.21
CA VAL A 167 11.92 13.22 -2.02
C VAL A 167 11.40 12.26 -0.95
N GLY A 168 10.07 12.16 -0.78
CA GLY A 168 9.48 11.17 0.12
C GLY A 168 9.86 9.74 -0.26
N PHE A 169 9.72 9.38 -1.53
CA PHE A 169 10.12 8.06 -2.02
C PHE A 169 11.63 7.81 -1.95
N GLU A 170 12.47 8.81 -2.27
CA GLU A 170 13.93 8.65 -2.10
C GLU A 170 14.29 8.42 -0.64
N GLY A 171 13.71 9.19 0.30
CA GLY A 171 13.95 9.00 1.73
C GLY A 171 13.52 7.61 2.24
N ALA A 172 12.36 7.10 1.81
CA ALA A 172 11.94 5.76 2.16
C ALA A 172 12.86 4.68 1.56
N PHE A 173 13.39 4.91 0.35
CA PHE A 173 14.36 4.02 -0.27
C PHE A 173 15.70 4.02 0.49
N ASP A 174 16.18 5.19 0.90
CA ASP A 174 17.38 5.32 1.73
C ASP A 174 17.20 4.60 3.07
N ASN A 175 16.02 4.71 3.69
CA ASN A 175 15.67 3.96 4.91
C ASN A 175 15.67 2.45 4.67
N TRP A 176 15.11 1.99 3.55
CA TRP A 176 15.15 0.57 3.15
C TRP A 176 16.59 0.09 2.93
N ALA A 177 17.43 0.87 2.25
CA ALA A 177 18.81 0.50 1.97
C ALA A 177 19.63 0.40 3.27
N GLN A 178 19.42 1.34 4.20
CA GLN A 178 20.02 1.32 5.53
C GLN A 178 19.55 0.09 6.33
N TRP A 179 18.24 -0.17 6.38
CA TRP A 179 17.69 -1.38 7.02
C TRP A 179 18.26 -2.65 6.41
N CYS A 180 18.34 -2.72 5.08
CA CYS A 180 18.84 -3.89 4.38
C CYS A 180 20.32 -4.16 4.69
N ALA A 181 21.13 -3.10 4.84
CA ALA A 181 22.52 -3.23 5.24
C ALA A 181 22.65 -3.68 6.72
N ASP A 182 21.80 -3.17 7.60
CA ASP A 182 21.84 -3.47 9.04
C ASP A 182 21.29 -4.87 9.38
N ASP A 183 20.34 -5.38 8.60
CA ASP A 183 19.67 -6.67 8.83
C ASP A 183 19.91 -7.68 7.69
N ALA A 184 21.15 -8.17 7.61
CA ALA A 184 21.56 -9.14 6.60
C ALA A 184 20.84 -10.50 6.70
N ASP A 185 20.22 -10.81 7.85
CA ASP A 185 19.48 -12.06 8.04
C ASP A 185 18.08 -11.96 7.41
N ARG A 186 17.44 -10.78 7.42
CA ARG A 186 16.13 -10.53 6.79
C ARG A 186 16.21 -9.96 5.38
N CYS A 187 17.26 -9.23 5.03
CA CYS A 187 17.43 -8.69 3.69
C CYS A 187 18.38 -9.54 2.83
N LEU A 188 17.82 -10.34 1.91
CA LEU A 188 18.61 -11.14 0.97
C LEU A 188 19.42 -10.30 -0.04
N PHE A 189 19.14 -9.00 -0.14
CA PHE A 189 19.88 -8.04 -0.95
C PHE A 189 20.99 -7.32 -0.19
N SER A 190 21.18 -7.64 1.10
CA SER A 190 22.19 -7.01 1.95
C SER A 190 23.60 -7.18 1.42
N VAL A 191 24.37 -6.10 1.48
CA VAL A 191 25.80 -6.02 1.20
C VAL A 191 26.42 -4.94 2.10
N ASP A 192 27.72 -5.05 2.37
CA ASP A 192 28.62 -4.10 3.06
C ASP A 192 27.98 -2.97 3.91
N ASP A 193 27.40 -1.95 3.28
CA ASP A 193 26.72 -0.79 3.88
C ASP A 193 25.58 -0.27 2.98
N ALA A 194 24.83 0.73 3.45
CA ALA A 194 23.68 1.30 2.72
C ALA A 194 24.06 1.79 1.32
N ASP A 195 25.15 2.58 1.19
CA ASP A 195 25.68 3.06 -0.10
C ASP A 195 25.96 1.90 -1.08
N ALA A 196 26.42 0.74 -0.57
CA ALA A 196 26.63 -0.44 -1.39
C ALA A 196 25.33 -1.14 -1.81
N VAL A 197 24.31 -1.18 -0.94
CA VAL A 197 22.96 -1.69 -1.26
C VAL A 197 22.33 -0.84 -2.36
N GLU A 198 22.38 0.47 -2.16
CA GLU A 198 22.01 1.52 -3.10
C GLU A 198 22.66 1.34 -4.48
N ALA A 199 23.99 1.26 -4.53
CA ALA A 199 24.74 1.07 -5.78
C ALA A 199 24.41 -0.27 -6.45
N ARG A 200 24.13 -1.32 -5.68
CA ARG A 200 23.71 -2.64 -6.21
C ARG A 200 22.34 -2.56 -6.87
N TRP A 201 21.40 -1.80 -6.29
CA TRP A 201 20.11 -1.52 -6.93
C TRP A 201 20.29 -0.74 -8.23
N ASP A 202 21.14 0.30 -8.22
CA ASP A 202 21.42 1.11 -9.41
C ASP A 202 22.02 0.26 -10.55
N ASP A 203 22.97 -0.62 -10.22
CA ASP A 203 23.60 -1.55 -11.17
C ASP A 203 22.59 -2.54 -11.77
N LEU A 204 21.64 -3.04 -10.98
CA LEU A 204 20.57 -3.92 -11.44
C LEU A 204 19.59 -3.16 -12.35
N SER A 205 19.18 -1.94 -11.96
CA SER A 205 18.33 -1.07 -12.76
C SER A 205 18.95 -0.81 -14.14
N ASP A 206 20.23 -0.43 -14.17
CA ASP A 206 21.04 -0.27 -15.40
C ASP A 206 21.14 -1.56 -16.24
N ALA A 207 21.19 -2.72 -15.59
CA ALA A 207 21.26 -4.00 -16.29
C ALA A 207 19.92 -4.34 -16.95
N LEU A 208 18.81 -4.10 -16.25
CA LEU A 208 17.46 -4.36 -16.75
C LEU A 208 17.02 -3.38 -17.85
N ASP A 209 17.46 -2.12 -17.80
CA ASP A 209 17.31 -1.14 -18.89
C ASP A 209 17.97 -1.65 -20.18
N ARG A 210 19.26 -2.04 -20.10
CA ARG A 210 20.01 -2.51 -21.28
C ARG A 210 19.56 -3.88 -21.81
N ALA A 211 19.07 -4.74 -20.93
CA ALA A 211 18.72 -6.12 -21.25
C ALA A 211 17.60 -6.63 -20.33
N PRO A 212 16.32 -6.28 -20.65
CA PRO A 212 15.18 -6.73 -19.87
C PRO A 212 15.12 -8.26 -19.76
N LEU A 213 14.66 -8.74 -18.61
CA LEU A 213 14.34 -10.15 -18.42
C LEU A 213 12.97 -10.46 -19.02
N THR A 214 12.71 -11.73 -19.31
CA THR A 214 11.39 -12.19 -19.79
C THR A 214 10.79 -13.12 -18.75
N ALA A 215 9.61 -12.76 -18.23
CA ALA A 215 8.85 -13.59 -17.31
C ALA A 215 8.22 -14.80 -18.03
N GLU A 216 7.71 -15.76 -17.25
CA GLU A 216 7.11 -16.98 -17.78
C GLU A 216 5.90 -16.71 -18.69
N ASP A 217 5.11 -15.69 -18.36
CA ASP A 217 3.96 -15.26 -19.14
C ASP A 217 4.32 -14.47 -20.42
N GLY A 218 5.61 -14.19 -20.61
CA GLY A 218 6.17 -13.50 -21.78
C GLY A 218 6.29 -11.98 -21.65
N ARG A 219 5.90 -11.38 -20.51
CA ARG A 219 6.11 -9.94 -20.26
C ARG A 219 7.59 -9.62 -20.02
N GLU A 220 7.99 -8.43 -20.46
CA GLU A 220 9.35 -7.91 -20.27
C GLU A 220 9.45 -7.24 -18.89
N VAL A 221 10.52 -7.55 -18.15
CA VAL A 221 10.84 -6.96 -16.84
C VAL A 221 12.09 -6.12 -17.01
N ASN A 222 11.87 -4.82 -17.12
CA ASN A 222 12.86 -3.78 -17.34
C ASN A 222 13.05 -2.94 -16.06
N GLN A 223 13.83 -1.86 -16.17
CA GLN A 223 14.06 -0.89 -15.09
C GLN A 223 12.78 -0.24 -14.57
N ALA A 224 11.80 0.03 -15.44
CA ALA A 224 10.51 0.60 -15.02
C ALA A 224 9.72 -0.38 -14.13
N THR A 225 9.76 -1.68 -14.43
CA THR A 225 9.14 -2.72 -13.59
C THR A 225 9.83 -2.82 -12.24
N LEU A 226 11.17 -2.75 -12.20
CA LEU A 226 11.94 -2.72 -10.96
C LEU A 226 11.61 -1.47 -10.13
N LEU A 227 11.50 -0.30 -10.75
CA LEU A 227 11.11 0.94 -10.07
C LEU A 227 9.70 0.83 -9.49
N ASN A 228 8.71 0.32 -10.24
CA ASN A 228 7.35 0.16 -9.72
C ASN A 228 7.25 -0.87 -8.59
N ALA A 229 8.01 -1.97 -8.65
CA ALA A 229 8.13 -2.90 -7.54
C ALA A 229 8.75 -2.24 -6.29
N THR A 230 9.77 -1.40 -6.49
CA THR A 230 10.43 -0.64 -5.42
C THR A 230 9.46 0.37 -4.80
N ILE A 231 8.77 1.18 -5.61
CA ILE A 231 7.72 2.12 -5.18
C ILE A 231 6.69 1.39 -4.31
N GLY A 232 6.14 0.26 -4.79
CA GLY A 232 5.15 -0.52 -4.05
C GLY A 232 5.67 -1.01 -2.70
N ALA A 233 6.95 -1.38 -2.61
CA ALA A 233 7.56 -1.80 -1.35
C ALA A 233 7.78 -0.66 -0.35
N MET A 234 7.90 0.59 -0.82
CA MET A 234 8.07 1.74 0.08
C MET A 234 6.79 2.10 0.84
N TYR A 235 5.61 1.62 0.39
CA TYR A 235 4.35 1.84 1.10
C TYR A 235 4.28 1.15 2.46
N SER A 236 5.09 0.11 2.70
CA SER A 236 5.11 -0.60 3.98
C SER A 236 6.43 -1.35 4.15
N ASP A 237 7.10 -1.11 5.28
CA ASP A 237 8.30 -1.82 5.70
C ASP A 237 8.13 -3.33 5.80
N ALA A 238 6.91 -3.81 6.02
CA ALA A 238 6.58 -5.22 5.92
C ALA A 238 6.97 -5.81 4.56
N SER A 239 6.97 -5.04 3.47
CA SER A 239 7.32 -5.50 2.12
C SER A 239 8.83 -5.50 1.82
N TRP A 240 9.64 -4.91 2.69
CA TRP A 240 11.08 -4.74 2.48
C TRP A 240 11.87 -6.05 2.30
N PRO A 241 11.56 -7.14 3.06
CA PRO A 241 12.20 -8.43 2.80
C PRO A 241 11.86 -9.03 1.44
N ASP A 242 10.61 -8.86 0.96
CA ASP A 242 10.20 -9.35 -0.36
C ASP A 242 10.89 -8.58 -1.49
N LEU A 243 11.06 -7.26 -1.33
CA LEU A 243 11.87 -6.46 -2.25
C LEU A 243 13.31 -6.99 -2.31
N GLY A 244 13.96 -7.18 -1.15
CA GLY A 244 15.33 -7.69 -1.10
C GLY A 244 15.48 -9.08 -1.74
N ALA A 245 14.54 -9.99 -1.48
CA ALA A 245 14.51 -11.31 -2.11
C ALA A 245 14.31 -11.24 -3.62
N SER A 246 13.40 -10.38 -4.08
CA SER A 246 13.05 -10.22 -5.49
C SER A 246 14.18 -9.58 -6.31
N LEU A 247 14.89 -8.60 -5.75
CA LEU A 247 16.07 -7.99 -6.39
C LEU A 247 17.22 -9.01 -6.51
N GLN A 248 17.48 -9.81 -5.47
CA GLN A 248 18.49 -10.86 -5.53
C GLN A 248 18.16 -11.93 -6.60
N GLN A 249 16.90 -12.33 -6.71
CA GLN A 249 16.44 -13.29 -7.72
C GLN A 249 16.60 -12.73 -9.14
N ALA A 250 16.27 -11.46 -9.35
CA ALA A 250 16.42 -10.79 -10.64
C ALA A 250 17.88 -10.71 -11.09
N GLU A 251 18.84 -10.46 -10.19
CA GLU A 251 20.28 -10.58 -10.52
C GLU A 251 20.67 -12.00 -10.95
N GLY A 252 19.99 -13.01 -10.43
CA GLY A 252 20.11 -14.42 -10.82
C GLY A 252 19.44 -14.77 -12.15
N GLY A 253 18.71 -13.82 -12.76
CA GLY A 253 17.96 -14.00 -14.01
C GLY A 253 16.51 -14.46 -13.83
N ASP A 254 15.96 -14.42 -12.62
CA ASP A 254 14.56 -14.73 -12.34
C ASP A 254 13.77 -13.45 -12.00
N PRO A 255 12.93 -12.94 -12.92
CA PRO A 255 12.19 -11.70 -12.71
C PRO A 255 10.85 -11.87 -11.99
N ALA A 256 10.47 -13.10 -11.59
CA ALA A 256 9.11 -13.37 -11.13
C ALA A 256 8.70 -12.53 -9.91
N GLY A 257 9.61 -12.36 -8.94
CA GLY A 257 9.39 -11.52 -7.76
C GLY A 257 9.08 -10.07 -8.10
N LEU A 258 9.94 -9.43 -8.89
CA LEU A 258 9.76 -8.03 -9.31
C LEU A 258 8.45 -7.83 -10.09
N LEU A 259 8.12 -8.76 -11.00
CA LEU A 259 6.88 -8.67 -11.76
C LEU A 259 5.64 -8.79 -10.86
N ARG A 260 5.62 -9.72 -9.90
CA ARG A 260 4.51 -9.84 -8.94
C ARG A 260 4.33 -8.57 -8.11
N MET A 261 5.42 -7.99 -7.60
CA MET A 261 5.35 -6.75 -6.80
C MET A 261 4.86 -5.58 -7.64
N SER A 262 5.35 -5.45 -8.88
CA SER A 262 4.87 -4.43 -9.81
C SER A 262 3.39 -4.63 -10.17
N ASP A 263 2.94 -5.86 -10.39
CA ASP A 263 1.55 -6.18 -10.68
C ASP A 263 0.63 -5.81 -9.53
N ARG A 264 1.05 -6.09 -8.29
CA ARG A 264 0.33 -5.70 -7.08
C ARG A 264 0.17 -4.18 -7.01
N PHE A 265 1.24 -3.43 -7.24
CA PHE A 265 1.20 -1.97 -7.25
C PHE A 265 0.27 -1.43 -8.35
N ALA A 266 0.34 -2.03 -9.55
CA ALA A 266 -0.52 -1.69 -10.69
C ALA A 266 -1.98 -2.17 -10.54
N SER A 267 -2.34 -2.84 -9.44
CA SER A 267 -3.65 -3.47 -9.21
C SER A 267 -4.05 -4.46 -10.33
N ARG A 268 -3.07 -5.22 -10.82
CA ARG A 268 -3.28 -6.31 -11.76
C ARG A 268 -3.51 -7.63 -11.00
N ASN A 269 -4.62 -8.29 -11.29
CA ASN A 269 -4.90 -9.63 -10.79
C ASN A 269 -4.11 -10.67 -11.60
N ALA A 270 -3.86 -11.85 -11.02
CA ALA A 270 -3.11 -12.89 -11.71
C ALA A 270 -3.83 -13.52 -12.91
N ASP A 271 -5.15 -13.39 -12.99
CA ASP A 271 -5.91 -13.79 -14.19
C ASP A 271 -5.73 -12.82 -15.38
N GLY A 272 -4.93 -11.76 -15.17
CA GLY A 272 -4.61 -10.74 -16.16
C GLY A 272 -5.57 -9.56 -16.19
N THR A 273 -6.61 -9.55 -15.35
CA THR A 273 -7.53 -8.42 -15.27
C THR A 273 -6.97 -7.31 -14.39
N TYR A 274 -7.28 -6.06 -14.71
CA TYR A 274 -6.93 -4.91 -13.89
C TYR A 274 -8.13 -4.40 -13.09
N SER A 275 -7.86 -3.80 -11.92
CA SER A 275 -8.82 -2.84 -11.37
C SER A 275 -8.86 -1.58 -12.25
N THR A 276 -9.93 -0.81 -12.11
CA THR A 276 -10.11 0.40 -12.92
C THR A 276 -9.21 1.57 -12.46
N ILE A 277 -8.33 1.38 -11.48
CA ILE A 277 -7.53 2.46 -10.89
C ILE A 277 -6.63 3.17 -11.91
N ASN A 278 -6.08 2.42 -12.87
CA ASN A 278 -5.17 2.94 -13.91
C ASN A 278 -5.86 3.91 -14.88
N GLU A 279 -7.18 3.87 -14.95
CA GLU A 279 -7.99 4.69 -15.86
C GLU A 279 -8.82 5.71 -15.07
N SER A 280 -9.38 5.29 -13.94
CA SER A 280 -10.17 6.10 -13.04
C SER A 280 -9.34 7.15 -12.32
N GLY A 281 -8.15 6.79 -11.84
CA GLY A 281 -7.27 7.68 -11.11
C GLY A 281 -6.93 8.95 -11.90
N PRO A 282 -6.36 8.83 -13.12
CA PRO A 282 -6.07 9.98 -13.97
C PRO A 282 -7.30 10.84 -14.29
N VAL A 283 -8.44 10.20 -14.60
CA VAL A 283 -9.68 10.93 -14.89
C VAL A 283 -10.19 11.69 -13.67
N ILE A 284 -10.17 11.08 -12.48
CA ILE A 284 -10.61 11.72 -11.24
C ILE A 284 -9.72 12.90 -10.89
N ARG A 285 -8.38 12.76 -11.00
CA ARG A 285 -7.44 13.87 -10.76
C ARG A 285 -7.74 15.05 -11.68
N CYS A 286 -7.83 14.80 -12.99
CA CYS A 286 -8.15 15.83 -13.98
C CYS A 286 -9.53 16.47 -13.74
N ALA A 287 -10.57 15.69 -13.50
CA ALA A 287 -11.93 16.19 -13.23
C ALA A 287 -12.04 16.97 -11.92
N SER A 288 -11.08 16.81 -11.01
CA SER A 288 -11.00 17.53 -9.74
C SER A 288 -10.08 18.74 -9.79
N GLY A 289 -9.49 19.02 -10.95
CA GLY A 289 -8.51 20.08 -11.12
C GLY A 289 -7.22 19.86 -10.33
N ILE A 290 -6.95 18.62 -9.91
CA ILE A 290 -5.66 18.21 -9.34
C ILE A 290 -4.72 18.02 -10.52
N VAL A 291 -4.08 19.13 -10.91
CA VAL A 291 -3.22 19.21 -12.09
C VAL A 291 -1.81 19.60 -11.69
N GLN A 292 -0.83 18.82 -12.14
CA GLN A 292 0.57 19.22 -12.08
C GLN A 292 0.87 20.07 -13.31
N GLU A 293 0.94 21.40 -13.18
CA GLU A 293 1.26 22.23 -14.34
C GLU A 293 2.68 21.94 -14.83
N THR A 294 2.94 22.07 -16.12
CA THR A 294 4.31 21.93 -16.63
C THR A 294 5.12 23.19 -16.31
N PRO A 295 6.32 23.08 -15.73
CA PRO A 295 7.16 24.24 -15.48
C PRO A 295 7.54 25.00 -16.76
N ASP A 296 7.79 26.31 -16.65
CA ASP A 296 8.28 27.13 -17.77
C ASP A 296 9.66 26.67 -18.28
N ASP A 297 10.52 26.18 -17.39
CA ASP A 297 11.86 25.64 -17.69
C ASP A 297 12.06 24.30 -16.95
N PRO A 298 11.50 23.19 -17.48
CA PRO A 298 11.46 21.91 -16.79
C PRO A 298 12.86 21.30 -16.58
N GLU A 299 13.82 21.63 -17.44
CA GLU A 299 15.20 21.12 -17.34
C GLU A 299 15.92 21.61 -16.07
N VAL A 300 15.64 22.83 -15.63
CA VAL A 300 16.22 23.37 -14.38
C VAL A 300 15.71 22.59 -13.17
N ILE A 301 14.41 22.30 -13.12
CA ILE A 301 13.80 21.55 -12.03
C ILE A 301 14.32 20.10 -12.03
N PHE A 302 14.58 19.49 -13.19
CA PHE A 302 15.14 18.14 -13.21
C PHE A 302 16.56 18.05 -12.68
N ASP A 303 17.41 19.05 -12.92
CA ASP A 303 18.76 19.05 -12.36
C ASP A 303 18.71 19.11 -10.83
N GLU A 304 17.77 19.87 -10.26
CA GLU A 304 17.54 19.95 -8.81
C GLU A 304 16.92 18.66 -8.26
N LEU A 305 15.90 18.11 -8.92
CA LEU A 305 15.27 16.84 -8.54
C LEU A 305 16.26 15.67 -8.55
N ARG A 306 17.16 15.60 -9.54
CA ARG A 306 18.20 14.54 -9.61
C ARG A 306 19.24 14.64 -8.50
N GLU A 307 19.37 15.79 -7.85
CA GLU A 307 20.25 15.95 -6.68
C GLU A 307 19.58 15.44 -5.40
N VAL A 308 18.26 15.65 -5.25
CA VAL A 308 17.54 15.34 -4.00
C VAL A 308 16.77 14.03 -4.02
N ALA A 309 16.50 13.48 -5.21
CA ALA A 309 15.81 12.21 -5.43
C ALA A 309 16.42 11.47 -6.64
N PRO A 310 17.72 11.11 -6.60
CA PRO A 310 18.46 10.61 -7.76
C PRO A 310 17.86 9.37 -8.43
N ARG A 311 17.16 8.49 -7.70
CA ARG A 311 16.55 7.27 -8.27
C ARG A 311 15.16 7.52 -8.80
N PHE A 312 14.33 8.22 -8.03
CA PHE A 312 12.93 8.46 -8.41
C PHE A 312 12.77 9.56 -9.45
N SER A 313 13.76 10.45 -9.61
CA SER A 313 13.77 11.48 -10.66
C SER A 313 14.66 11.14 -11.87
N ARG A 314 15.36 9.99 -11.82
CA ARG A 314 16.40 9.58 -12.77
C ARG A 314 15.95 9.73 -14.23
N ASP A 315 14.80 9.15 -14.54
CA ASP A 315 14.32 8.96 -15.91
C ASP A 315 13.21 9.95 -16.30
N ILE A 316 12.85 10.88 -15.40
CA ILE A 316 11.82 11.90 -15.68
C ILE A 316 12.32 12.85 -16.78
N ARG A 317 11.44 13.10 -17.76
CA ARG A 317 11.63 14.05 -18.87
C ARG A 317 10.55 15.12 -18.87
N ALA A 318 10.77 16.19 -19.64
CA ALA A 318 9.81 17.30 -19.77
C ALA A 318 8.43 16.82 -20.28
N GLU A 319 8.44 15.78 -21.11
CA GLU A 319 7.24 15.11 -21.60
C GLU A 319 6.40 14.47 -20.49
N ASP A 320 7.04 13.99 -19.41
CA ASP A 320 6.38 13.32 -18.28
C ASP A 320 5.69 14.32 -17.34
N LEU A 321 6.09 15.61 -17.40
CA LEU A 321 5.45 16.69 -16.64
C LEU A 321 4.19 17.25 -17.31
N ARG A 322 3.83 16.77 -18.50
CA ARG A 322 2.56 17.12 -19.13
C ARG A 322 1.47 16.23 -18.58
N ASN A 323 0.66 16.75 -17.67
CA ASN A 323 -0.58 16.08 -17.31
C ASN A 323 -1.50 16.01 -18.56
N GLY A 324 -2.09 14.84 -18.83
CA GLY A 324 -2.95 14.64 -20.01
C GLY A 324 -4.34 15.26 -19.86
N CYS A 325 -4.56 16.15 -18.89
CA CYS A 325 -5.89 16.65 -18.56
C CYS A 325 -6.49 17.54 -19.66
N ASP A 326 -5.66 18.23 -20.45
CA ASP A 326 -6.08 18.98 -21.64
C ASP A 326 -6.60 18.07 -22.78
N GLN A 327 -6.24 16.78 -22.75
CA GLN A 327 -6.76 15.77 -23.67
C GLN A 327 -8.11 15.20 -23.20
N LEU A 328 -8.38 15.22 -21.89
CA LEU A 328 -9.64 14.75 -21.30
C LEU A 328 -10.72 15.84 -21.25
N LEU A 329 -10.37 17.05 -20.84
CA LEU A 329 -11.34 18.10 -20.51
C LEU A 329 -11.14 19.32 -21.43
N ASP A 330 -12.24 19.81 -21.99
CA ASP A 330 -12.19 20.97 -22.90
C ASP A 330 -12.02 22.30 -22.14
N GLU A 331 -12.35 22.31 -20.84
CA GLU A 331 -12.23 23.46 -19.94
C GLU A 331 -11.63 23.01 -18.61
N PRO A 332 -10.90 23.88 -17.90
CA PRO A 332 -10.34 23.56 -16.58
C PRO A 332 -11.44 23.13 -15.59
N ALA A 333 -11.14 22.09 -14.80
CA ALA A 333 -12.02 21.62 -13.75
C ALA A 333 -12.04 22.59 -12.54
N GLU A 334 -13.16 22.58 -11.82
CA GLU A 334 -13.29 23.29 -10.55
C GLU A 334 -12.50 22.56 -9.45
N VAL A 335 -11.56 23.26 -8.82
CA VAL A 335 -10.84 22.80 -7.62
C VAL A 335 -11.62 23.24 -6.40
N VAL A 336 -11.88 22.31 -5.47
CA VAL A 336 -12.37 22.66 -4.14
C VAL A 336 -11.17 22.81 -3.22
N VAL A 337 -10.96 24.02 -2.73
CA VAL A 337 -9.95 24.32 -1.71
C VAL A 337 -10.57 23.92 -0.36
N PRO A 338 -9.97 23.00 0.40
CA PRO A 338 -10.48 22.67 1.73
C PRO A 338 -10.45 23.89 2.66
N ASP A 339 -11.56 24.10 3.37
CA ASP A 339 -11.77 25.20 4.33
C ASP A 339 -12.94 24.80 5.24
N TYR A 340 -12.63 24.13 6.36
CA TYR A 340 -13.64 23.64 7.30
C TYR A 340 -13.74 24.55 8.53
N ASP A 341 -14.96 24.99 8.84
CA ASP A 341 -15.26 25.89 9.95
C ASP A 341 -16.25 25.30 10.98
N GLY A 342 -16.51 23.99 10.91
CA GLY A 342 -17.42 23.27 11.80
C GLY A 342 -16.78 22.84 13.13
N GLU A 343 -17.59 22.21 14.00
CA GLU A 343 -17.21 21.85 15.38
C GLU A 343 -16.92 20.35 15.56
N ALA A 344 -17.13 19.51 14.54
CA ALA A 344 -16.87 18.08 14.64
C ALA A 344 -15.37 17.80 14.80
N PRO A 345 -14.98 16.82 15.64
CA PRO A 345 -13.58 16.46 15.83
C PRO A 345 -12.99 15.85 14.55
N ILE A 346 -11.81 16.33 14.16
CA ILE A 346 -11.05 15.81 13.03
C ILE A 346 -9.64 15.44 13.50
N LEU A 347 -9.24 14.20 13.26
CA LEU A 347 -7.85 13.78 13.44
C LEU A 347 -7.15 13.81 12.08
N VAL A 348 -6.02 14.48 12.00
CA VAL A 348 -5.16 14.49 10.81
C VAL A 348 -3.88 13.75 11.16
N THR A 349 -3.65 12.60 10.52
CA THR A 349 -2.45 11.79 10.76
C THR A 349 -1.47 11.98 9.61
N GLY A 350 -0.19 12.17 9.94
CA GLY A 350 0.91 12.21 8.96
C GLY A 350 2.10 11.35 9.41
N GLY A 351 2.64 10.55 8.50
CA GLY A 351 3.85 9.78 8.74
C GLY A 351 5.11 10.60 8.47
N LEU A 352 6.10 10.53 9.37
CA LEU A 352 7.39 11.18 9.21
C LEU A 352 8.11 10.69 7.95
N ASN A 353 8.08 9.38 7.73
CA ASN A 353 8.70 8.72 6.58
C ASN A 353 7.64 8.19 5.58
N ASP A 354 6.48 8.85 5.48
CA ASP A 354 5.47 8.53 4.47
C ASP A 354 5.97 8.96 3.09
N PRO A 355 6.22 8.01 2.15
CA PRO A 355 6.77 8.36 0.84
C PRO A 355 5.73 8.96 -0.11
N ALA A 356 4.46 8.56 0.03
CA ALA A 356 3.43 8.86 -0.94
C ALA A 356 2.70 10.15 -0.59
N THR A 357 2.48 10.42 0.70
CA THR A 357 1.93 11.67 1.22
C THR A 357 2.82 12.23 2.34
N PRO A 358 3.95 12.88 1.98
CA PRO A 358 4.91 13.36 2.96
C PRO A 358 4.29 14.30 3.99
N LEU A 359 4.81 14.25 5.22
CA LEU A 359 4.32 14.93 6.42
C LEU A 359 3.81 16.37 6.20
N ARG A 360 4.51 17.14 5.36
CA ARG A 360 4.14 18.51 4.98
C ARG A 360 2.68 18.65 4.57
N TRP A 361 2.16 17.71 3.76
CA TRP A 361 0.76 17.77 3.31
C TRP A 361 -0.23 17.50 4.44
N ALA A 362 0.16 16.71 5.45
CA ALA A 362 -0.66 16.52 6.64
C ALA A 362 -0.71 17.80 7.49
N GLU A 363 0.43 18.49 7.67
CA GLU A 363 0.48 19.80 8.34
C GLU A 363 -0.39 20.83 7.60
N GLU A 364 -0.28 20.90 6.27
CA GLU A 364 -1.08 21.81 5.44
C GLU A 364 -2.58 21.49 5.50
N LEU A 365 -2.96 20.20 5.48
CA LEU A 365 -4.37 19.80 5.58
C LEU A 365 -4.95 20.10 6.97
N ASP A 366 -4.19 19.90 8.05
CA ASP A 366 -4.61 20.28 9.40
C ASP A 366 -4.93 21.78 9.49
N GLU A 367 -4.09 22.64 8.90
CA GLU A 367 -4.37 24.08 8.83
C GLU A 367 -5.71 24.39 8.12
N ARG A 368 -6.09 23.61 7.10
CA ARG A 368 -7.38 23.75 6.39
C ARG A 368 -8.57 23.23 7.18
N MET A 369 -8.35 22.28 8.09
CA MET A 369 -9.41 21.68 8.90
C MET A 369 -9.75 22.53 10.15
N GLY A 370 -9.01 23.62 10.38
CA GLY A 370 -9.38 24.66 11.30
C GLY A 370 -9.28 24.25 12.77
N GLY A 371 -9.90 25.02 13.67
CA GLY A 371 -9.69 24.85 15.12
C GLY A 371 -10.30 23.60 15.77
N SER A 372 -10.94 22.73 14.98
CA SER A 372 -11.53 21.47 15.44
C SER A 372 -10.72 20.24 15.01
N SER A 373 -9.59 20.45 14.32
CA SER A 373 -8.64 19.38 14.02
C SER A 373 -7.49 19.32 15.01
N VAL A 374 -6.94 18.11 15.16
CA VAL A 374 -5.65 17.87 15.83
C VAL A 374 -4.79 17.05 14.89
N PHE A 375 -3.56 17.53 14.68
CA PHE A 375 -2.53 16.80 13.96
C PHE A 375 -1.79 15.81 14.88
N VAL A 376 -1.56 14.60 14.37
CA VAL A 376 -0.74 13.55 14.98
C VAL A 376 0.34 13.11 14.00
N GLN A 377 1.58 13.07 14.49
CA GLN A 377 2.71 12.55 13.72
C GLN A 377 2.99 11.09 14.10
N PHE A 378 3.18 10.24 13.10
CA PHE A 378 3.72 8.89 13.29
C PHE A 378 5.20 8.83 12.90
N ASN A 379 6.06 8.38 13.81
CA ASN A 379 7.52 8.33 13.66
C ASN A 379 8.01 7.01 13.07
N GLY A 380 7.23 6.41 12.16
CA GLY A 380 7.57 5.17 11.48
C GLY A 380 7.57 5.29 9.96
N GLU A 381 7.74 4.12 9.33
CA GLU A 381 7.81 3.95 7.88
C GLU A 381 6.42 3.67 7.28
N GLY A 382 6.26 3.98 6.00
CA GLY A 382 5.13 3.54 5.20
C GLY A 382 3.99 4.56 5.05
N HIS A 383 2.96 4.15 4.31
CA HIS A 383 1.84 4.98 3.89
C HIS A 383 0.49 4.35 4.27
N GLY A 384 -0.34 5.13 4.95
CA GLY A 384 -1.51 4.68 5.70
C GLY A 384 -1.10 4.21 7.10
N GLN A 385 -1.38 5.02 8.13
CA GLN A 385 -0.99 4.74 9.52
C GLN A 385 -2.11 4.06 10.32
N VAL A 386 -3.30 3.92 9.74
CA VAL A 386 -4.37 3.13 10.34
C VAL A 386 -3.85 1.72 10.66
N LEU A 387 -3.97 1.30 11.92
CA LEU A 387 -3.46 0.03 12.45
C LEU A 387 -1.92 -0.15 12.37
N SER A 388 -1.13 0.91 12.15
CA SER A 388 0.33 0.81 12.09
C SER A 388 1.00 0.73 13.47
N SER A 389 0.34 1.25 14.51
CA SER A 389 0.71 1.04 15.91
C SER A 389 -0.48 1.08 16.84
N ASP A 390 -0.33 0.52 18.04
CA ASP A 390 -1.32 0.61 19.11
C ASP A 390 -1.67 2.08 19.43
N CYS A 391 -0.66 2.96 19.39
CA CYS A 391 -0.82 4.40 19.66
C CYS A 391 -1.73 5.09 18.63
N ILE A 392 -1.49 4.86 17.33
CA ILE A 392 -2.34 5.44 16.26
C ILE A 392 -3.74 4.82 16.31
N THR A 393 -3.82 3.50 16.48
CA THR A 393 -5.09 2.76 16.55
C THR A 393 -5.99 3.27 17.66
N GLU A 394 -5.44 3.50 18.87
CA GLU A 394 -6.19 4.03 20.00
C GLU A 394 -6.74 5.44 19.71
N MET A 395 -5.92 6.32 19.13
CA MET A 395 -6.34 7.70 18.82
C MET A 395 -7.40 7.75 17.73
N GLU A 396 -7.22 7.02 16.63
CA GLU A 396 -8.19 6.97 15.53
C GLU A 396 -9.51 6.34 15.98
N GLY A 397 -9.44 5.26 16.75
CA GLY A 397 -10.59 4.62 17.36
C GLY A 397 -11.36 5.56 18.30
N ALA A 398 -10.66 6.27 19.19
CA ALA A 398 -11.27 7.22 20.13
C ALA A 398 -11.99 8.38 19.41
N VAL A 399 -11.44 8.90 18.31
CA VAL A 399 -12.08 9.96 17.52
C VAL A 399 -13.33 9.43 16.82
N LEU A 400 -13.25 8.27 16.19
CA LEU A 400 -14.37 7.70 15.43
C LEU A 400 -15.48 7.18 16.35
N ALA A 401 -15.14 6.48 17.43
CA ALA A 401 -16.11 5.90 18.35
C ALA A 401 -16.64 6.95 19.33
N ASP A 402 -15.74 7.64 20.02
CA ASP A 402 -16.03 8.39 21.25
C ASP A 402 -16.02 9.92 21.07
N LEU A 403 -15.61 10.42 19.90
CA LEU A 403 -15.47 11.86 19.61
C LEU A 403 -14.36 12.53 20.45
N GLU A 404 -13.37 11.75 20.90
CA GLU A 404 -12.28 12.24 21.75
C GLU A 404 -11.02 12.46 20.91
N LEU A 405 -10.58 13.72 20.81
CA LEU A 405 -9.30 14.08 20.19
C LEU A 405 -8.13 13.90 21.17
N PRO A 406 -6.93 13.53 20.68
CA PRO A 406 -5.73 13.54 21.50
C PRO A 406 -5.31 14.97 21.87
N ASP A 407 -4.31 15.08 22.75
CA ASP A 407 -3.68 16.36 23.07
C ASP A 407 -2.93 16.92 21.83
N GLU A 408 -2.91 18.26 21.68
CA GLU A 408 -2.14 18.92 20.61
C GLU A 408 -0.66 18.52 20.65
N GLY A 409 -0.09 18.19 19.49
CA GLY A 409 1.31 17.79 19.34
C GLY A 409 1.59 16.36 19.80
N ALA A 410 0.57 15.49 19.77
CA ALA A 410 0.76 14.06 19.99
C ALA A 410 1.62 13.46 18.88
N GLU A 411 2.53 12.58 19.29
CA GLU A 411 3.42 11.81 18.42
C GLU A 411 3.30 10.34 18.81
N CYS A 412 3.27 9.46 17.82
CA CYS A 412 3.26 8.02 17.99
C CYS A 412 4.53 7.41 17.41
N GLU A 413 5.10 6.43 18.12
CA GLU A 413 6.22 5.62 17.64
C GLU A 413 5.69 4.32 17.03
N PRO A 414 6.48 3.62 16.19
CA PRO A 414 6.25 2.23 15.86
C PRO A 414 6.20 1.37 17.12
N ASP A 415 5.38 0.32 17.10
CA ASP A 415 5.38 -0.65 18.18
C ASP A 415 6.72 -1.40 18.25
N PRO A 416 7.20 -1.74 19.46
CA PRO A 416 8.47 -2.43 19.61
C PRO A 416 8.44 -3.81 18.93
N GLU A 417 9.56 -4.23 18.35
CA GLU A 417 9.68 -5.58 17.80
C GLU A 417 9.43 -6.63 18.91
N VAL A 418 8.62 -7.65 18.58
CA VAL A 418 8.44 -8.85 19.39
C VAL A 418 9.72 -9.67 19.31
N GLU A 419 10.56 -9.56 20.35
CA GLU A 419 11.78 -10.34 20.45
C GLU A 419 11.47 -11.85 20.50
N LYS A 420 12.41 -12.66 20.00
CA LYS A 420 12.36 -14.12 20.10
C LYS A 420 12.13 -14.55 21.57
N PRO A 421 11.02 -15.24 21.89
CA PRO A 421 10.72 -15.61 23.28
C PRO A 421 11.74 -16.59 23.88
N GLU A 422 12.00 -16.50 25.18
CA GLU A 422 12.96 -17.39 25.87
C GLU A 422 12.59 -18.88 25.74
N TRP A 423 11.30 -19.21 25.65
CA TRP A 423 10.82 -20.59 25.51
C TRP A 423 10.98 -21.14 24.09
N TRP A 424 11.26 -20.29 23.09
CA TRP A 424 11.27 -20.68 21.68
C TRP A 424 12.29 -21.78 21.37
N ASP A 425 13.50 -21.65 21.91
CA ASP A 425 14.58 -22.64 21.72
C ASP A 425 14.30 -23.98 22.44
N GLY A 426 13.28 -24.04 23.28
CA GLY A 426 12.81 -25.26 23.93
C GLY A 426 11.81 -26.07 23.12
N ILE A 427 11.31 -25.55 21.99
CA ILE A 427 10.35 -26.23 21.13
C ILE A 427 11.10 -27.22 20.23
N ASP A 428 10.79 -28.51 20.39
CA ASP A 428 11.35 -29.54 19.52
C ASP A 428 10.73 -29.47 18.11
N THR A 429 11.50 -29.85 17.10
CA THR A 429 10.99 -29.96 15.72
C THR A 429 10.46 -31.38 15.47
N PRO A 430 9.19 -31.56 15.08
CA PRO A 430 8.66 -32.87 14.71
C PRO A 430 9.46 -33.57 13.61
N GLU A 431 9.54 -34.90 13.67
CA GLU A 431 10.25 -35.70 12.65
C GLU A 431 9.61 -35.50 11.27
N GLY A 432 10.42 -35.17 10.26
CA GLY A 432 9.95 -34.94 8.88
C GLY A 432 9.68 -33.47 8.53
N ILE A 433 9.86 -32.55 9.49
CA ILE A 433 9.88 -31.10 9.24
C ILE A 433 11.34 -30.64 9.14
N SER A 434 11.63 -29.72 8.21
CA SER A 434 12.97 -29.17 8.02
C SER A 434 13.46 -28.33 9.21
N ASP A 435 14.75 -28.01 9.18
CA ASP A 435 15.28 -26.86 9.93
C ASP A 435 14.66 -25.55 9.39
N VAL A 436 14.97 -24.43 10.05
CA VAL A 436 14.48 -23.10 9.66
C VAL A 436 14.96 -22.74 8.25
N GLU A 437 14.03 -22.32 7.41
CA GLU A 437 14.26 -21.83 6.06
C GLU A 437 14.17 -20.31 6.03
N VAL A 438 15.07 -19.66 5.29
CA VAL A 438 15.12 -18.20 5.18
C VAL A 438 14.11 -17.73 4.14
N LEU A 439 12.85 -17.59 4.58
CA LEU A 439 11.73 -17.15 3.75
C LEU A 439 11.00 -15.93 4.37
N PRO A 440 11.69 -14.81 4.62
CA PRO A 440 11.08 -13.64 5.27
C PRO A 440 9.97 -13.00 4.43
N ALA A 441 10.02 -13.13 3.10
CA ALA A 441 8.94 -12.73 2.20
C ALA A 441 7.62 -13.48 2.45
N LEU A 442 7.68 -14.74 2.94
CA LEU A 442 6.47 -15.49 3.29
C LEU A 442 5.85 -14.97 4.59
N LEU A 443 6.66 -14.62 5.59
CA LEU A 443 6.18 -14.02 6.84
C LEU A 443 5.52 -12.67 6.56
N SER A 444 6.18 -11.85 5.74
CA SER A 444 5.64 -10.59 5.22
C SER A 444 4.29 -10.78 4.52
N ALA A 445 4.17 -11.76 3.61
CA ALA A 445 2.93 -12.04 2.90
C ALA A 445 1.77 -12.47 3.82
N LEU A 446 2.09 -12.99 5.02
CA LEU A 446 1.11 -13.35 6.05
C LEU A 446 0.79 -12.18 7.00
N GLY A 447 1.38 -11.01 6.80
CA GLY A 447 1.23 -9.86 7.69
C GLY A 447 2.00 -10.00 9.01
N LEU A 448 2.94 -10.96 9.11
CA LEU A 448 3.83 -11.09 10.25
C LEU A 448 5.04 -10.14 10.05
N SER A 449 4.95 -8.97 10.66
CA SER A 449 6.07 -8.05 10.87
C SER A 449 6.68 -8.24 12.27
N PRO A 450 7.90 -7.76 12.53
CA PRO A 450 8.48 -7.78 13.87
C PRO A 450 7.59 -7.14 14.94
N ALA A 451 6.86 -6.08 14.61
CA ALA A 451 5.93 -5.43 15.54
C ALA A 451 4.74 -6.33 15.90
N THR A 452 4.28 -7.17 14.96
CA THR A 452 3.15 -8.09 15.20
C THR A 452 3.57 -9.43 15.81
N GLY A 453 4.81 -9.87 15.60
CA GLY A 453 5.29 -11.14 16.13
C GLY A 453 6.65 -11.61 15.63
N TYR A 454 7.22 -12.56 16.36
CA TYR A 454 8.39 -13.33 15.94
C TYR A 454 7.96 -14.57 15.17
N GLY A 455 8.59 -14.89 14.04
CA GLY A 455 8.23 -16.06 13.23
C GLY A 455 9.40 -16.77 12.56
N GLU A 456 9.25 -18.09 12.37
CA GLU A 456 10.17 -18.94 11.62
C GLU A 456 9.39 -19.77 10.58
N VAL A 457 9.99 -19.97 9.41
CA VAL A 457 9.43 -20.79 8.33
C VAL A 457 10.16 -22.13 8.26
N ARG A 458 9.43 -23.21 8.02
CA ARG A 458 9.94 -24.56 7.79
C ARG A 458 9.18 -25.21 6.63
N LEU A 459 9.77 -26.24 6.03
CA LEU A 459 9.22 -26.99 4.91
C LEU A 459 9.03 -28.47 5.27
N THR A 460 8.04 -29.10 4.65
CA THR A 460 7.76 -30.52 4.84
C THR A 460 6.96 -31.13 3.69
N GLU A 461 7.01 -32.45 3.57
CA GLU A 461 6.12 -33.25 2.71
C GLU A 461 4.95 -33.89 3.52
N LEU A 462 4.90 -33.64 4.83
CA LEU A 462 3.84 -34.14 5.70
C LEU A 462 2.48 -33.51 5.37
N SER A 463 1.41 -34.25 5.66
CA SER A 463 0.05 -33.71 5.59
C SER A 463 -0.23 -32.71 6.71
N VAL A 464 -1.23 -31.84 6.50
CA VAL A 464 -1.67 -30.85 7.51
C VAL A 464 -1.93 -31.50 8.88
N ALA A 465 -2.63 -32.63 8.89
CA ALA A 465 -2.93 -33.37 10.12
C ALA A 465 -1.67 -33.91 10.81
N GLU A 466 -0.70 -34.43 10.05
CA GLU A 466 0.57 -34.91 10.62
C GLU A 466 1.39 -33.78 11.24
N VAL A 467 1.39 -32.59 10.63
CA VAL A 467 2.06 -31.41 11.19
C VAL A 467 1.36 -30.94 12.47
N GLN A 468 0.03 -30.79 12.44
CA GLN A 468 -0.74 -30.34 13.60
C GLN A 468 -0.66 -31.32 14.78
N ASP A 469 -0.69 -32.63 14.51
CA ASP A 469 -0.49 -33.67 15.53
C ASP A 469 0.96 -33.68 16.06
N GLY A 470 1.94 -33.29 15.22
CA GLY A 470 3.35 -33.18 15.57
C GLY A 470 3.65 -32.06 16.56
N TYR A 471 2.95 -30.92 16.48
CA TYR A 471 3.06 -29.81 17.42
C TYR A 471 2.06 -29.94 18.58
N GLY A 472 2.32 -30.92 19.46
CA GLY A 472 1.52 -31.21 20.65
C GLY A 472 2.33 -31.30 21.94
N GLY A 473 1.78 -32.00 22.95
CA GLY A 473 2.29 -31.96 24.33
C GLY A 473 3.75 -32.40 24.54
N ASP A 474 4.23 -33.42 23.81
CA ASP A 474 5.63 -33.86 23.92
C ASP A 474 6.61 -32.89 23.24
N THR A 475 6.13 -32.04 22.32
CA THR A 475 6.92 -31.12 21.48
C THR A 475 6.96 -29.71 22.06
N LEU A 476 5.83 -29.22 22.56
CA LEU A 476 5.67 -27.87 23.12
C LEU A 476 5.84 -27.83 24.65
N GLY A 477 5.58 -28.95 25.33
CA GLY A 477 5.56 -29.02 26.79
C GLY A 477 4.18 -28.74 27.41
N GLU A 478 4.07 -28.97 28.73
CA GLU A 478 2.79 -28.93 29.46
C GLU A 478 2.20 -27.52 29.63
N ASP A 479 3.03 -26.47 29.50
CA ASP A 479 2.61 -25.08 29.70
C ASP A 479 1.91 -24.48 28.46
N PHE A 480 1.98 -25.14 27.30
CA PHE A 480 1.27 -24.72 26.09
C PHE A 480 -0.14 -25.30 26.06
N VAL A 481 -1.14 -24.43 26.03
CA VAL A 481 -2.55 -24.85 26.02
C VAL A 481 -3.16 -24.53 24.66
N LYS A 482 -3.56 -25.57 23.92
CA LYS A 482 -4.28 -25.41 22.65
C LYS A 482 -5.62 -24.68 22.88
N VAL A 483 -5.78 -23.54 22.25
CA VAL A 483 -6.95 -22.65 22.35
C VAL A 483 -7.94 -22.97 21.23
N ALA A 484 -7.45 -23.02 19.99
CA ALA A 484 -8.27 -23.20 18.80
C ALA A 484 -7.50 -23.90 17.69
N GLU A 485 -8.23 -24.52 16.78
CA GLU A 485 -7.72 -25.02 15.49
C GLU A 485 -8.78 -24.69 14.44
N THR A 486 -8.39 -23.97 13.39
CA THR A 486 -9.32 -23.49 12.37
C THR A 486 -8.61 -23.30 11.03
N GLU A 487 -9.39 -23.37 9.97
CA GLU A 487 -8.99 -22.83 8.67
C GLU A 487 -9.21 -21.32 8.72
N ILE A 488 -8.16 -20.52 8.47
CA ILE A 488 -8.21 -19.05 8.54
C ILE A 488 -8.34 -18.39 7.16
N LEU A 489 -7.82 -19.06 6.13
CA LEU A 489 -7.98 -18.74 4.73
C LEU A 489 -8.18 -20.06 3.99
N THR A 490 -8.64 -20.01 2.75
CA THR A 490 -8.80 -21.20 1.91
C THR A 490 -7.51 -22.02 1.91
N ASP A 491 -7.57 -23.27 2.39
CA ASP A 491 -6.43 -24.19 2.51
C ASP A 491 -5.29 -23.74 3.46
N VAL A 492 -5.49 -22.72 4.30
CA VAL A 492 -4.52 -22.29 5.33
C VAL A 492 -5.05 -22.65 6.71
N TYR A 493 -4.33 -23.51 7.41
CA TYR A 493 -4.76 -24.07 8.70
C TYR A 493 -3.93 -23.53 9.85
N ALA A 494 -4.60 -23.00 10.87
CA ALA A 494 -4.00 -22.41 12.05
C ALA A 494 -4.32 -23.22 13.30
N THR A 495 -3.31 -23.47 14.13
CA THR A 495 -3.46 -23.97 15.49
C THR A 495 -2.91 -22.95 16.48
N TYR A 496 -3.76 -22.51 17.40
CA TYR A 496 -3.44 -21.49 18.39
C TYR A 496 -3.20 -22.10 19.76
N PHE A 497 -2.16 -21.64 20.44
CA PHE A 497 -1.79 -22.04 21.79
C PHE A 497 -1.56 -20.80 22.66
N THR A 498 -1.98 -20.87 23.93
CA THR A 498 -1.48 -19.93 24.95
C THR A 498 -0.08 -20.36 25.37
N ALA A 499 0.89 -19.44 25.37
CA ALA A 499 2.28 -19.67 25.77
C ALA A 499 2.56 -19.18 27.22
N PRO A 500 3.72 -19.52 27.83
CA PRO A 500 4.04 -19.21 29.24
C PRO A 500 4.13 -17.73 29.63
N ASP A 501 4.14 -16.81 28.66
CA ASP A 501 4.32 -15.35 28.79
C ASP A 501 3.12 -14.55 28.27
N ASP A 502 1.93 -15.16 28.24
CA ASP A 502 0.70 -14.59 27.70
C ASP A 502 0.75 -14.26 26.19
N LEU A 503 1.84 -14.62 25.49
CA LEU A 503 1.87 -14.61 24.03
C LEU A 503 1.01 -15.73 23.45
N ILE A 504 0.55 -15.52 22.23
CA ILE A 504 -0.10 -16.55 21.44
C ILE A 504 0.98 -17.23 20.60
N PHE A 505 1.16 -18.54 20.79
CA PHE A 505 1.94 -19.36 19.88
C PHE A 505 1.04 -19.93 18.79
N LEU A 506 1.42 -19.71 17.56
CA LEU A 506 0.67 -20.04 16.36
C LEU A 506 1.47 -21.02 15.50
N VAL A 507 0.81 -22.09 15.07
CA VAL A 507 1.32 -23.01 14.04
C VAL A 507 0.41 -22.89 12.82
N LEU A 508 0.93 -22.31 11.74
CA LEU A 508 0.27 -22.24 10.44
C LEU A 508 0.80 -23.34 9.53
N VAL A 509 -0.10 -24.01 8.82
CA VAL A 509 0.24 -25.05 7.85
C VAL A 509 -0.41 -24.70 6.51
N MET A 510 0.44 -24.53 5.49
CA MET A 510 0.06 -24.13 4.14
C MET A 510 0.52 -25.22 3.15
N PRO A 511 -0.37 -26.16 2.76
CA PRO A 511 -0.07 -27.14 1.73
C PRO A 511 0.11 -26.46 0.36
N PRO A 512 0.68 -27.15 -0.65
CA PRO A 512 0.89 -26.57 -1.98
C PRO A 512 -0.36 -25.92 -2.60
N ALA A 513 -1.55 -26.46 -2.31
CA ALA A 513 -2.81 -25.92 -2.82
C ALA A 513 -3.14 -24.52 -2.27
N ALA A 514 -2.64 -24.14 -1.10
CA ALA A 514 -2.89 -22.83 -0.50
C ALA A 514 -2.33 -21.70 -1.38
N PHE A 515 -1.18 -21.93 -2.04
CA PHE A 515 -0.54 -20.96 -2.94
C PHE A 515 -1.20 -20.88 -4.33
N GLU A 516 -2.23 -21.68 -4.57
CA GLU A 516 -3.06 -21.62 -5.77
C GLU A 516 -4.35 -20.80 -5.56
N THR A 517 -4.58 -20.33 -4.33
CA THR A 517 -5.74 -19.52 -3.95
C THR A 517 -5.47 -18.03 -4.19
N LYS A 518 -6.53 -17.23 -4.35
CA LYS A 518 -6.39 -15.77 -4.57
C LYS A 518 -5.71 -15.09 -3.37
N GLU A 519 -5.95 -15.63 -2.17
CA GLU A 519 -5.49 -15.09 -0.90
C GLU A 519 -3.96 -15.18 -0.72
N LEU A 520 -3.33 -16.24 -1.24
CA LEU A 520 -1.87 -16.43 -1.16
C LEU A 520 -1.19 -16.45 -2.54
N GLU A 521 -1.89 -16.02 -3.58
CA GLU A 521 -1.34 -15.95 -4.93
C GLU A 521 -0.12 -15.02 -5.01
N SER A 522 -0.09 -13.95 -4.21
CA SER A 522 1.07 -13.05 -4.08
C SER A 522 2.31 -13.75 -3.54
N ALA A 523 2.13 -14.82 -2.76
CA ALA A 523 3.18 -15.66 -2.22
C ALA A 523 3.51 -16.87 -3.11
N ARG A 524 2.84 -17.03 -4.26
CA ARG A 524 3.13 -18.11 -5.20
C ARG A 524 4.57 -17.98 -5.71
N GLY A 525 5.32 -19.08 -5.65
CA GLY A 525 6.73 -19.14 -6.05
C GLY A 525 7.72 -18.79 -4.94
N ILE A 526 7.27 -18.31 -3.77
CA ILE A 526 8.16 -18.14 -2.60
C ILE A 526 8.55 -19.51 -2.02
N VAL A 527 7.59 -20.44 -1.97
CA VAL A 527 7.78 -21.80 -1.44
C VAL A 527 8.10 -22.78 -2.58
N PRO A 528 9.09 -23.68 -2.43
CA PRO A 528 9.42 -24.67 -3.45
C PRO A 528 8.21 -25.55 -3.85
N GLU A 529 8.11 -25.84 -5.15
CA GLU A 529 6.98 -26.59 -5.71
C GLU A 529 6.77 -27.95 -4.99
N GLY A 530 5.52 -28.21 -4.59
CA GLY A 530 5.12 -29.46 -3.95
C GLY A 530 5.47 -29.58 -2.46
N GLN A 531 6.06 -28.55 -1.84
CA GLN A 531 6.31 -28.51 -0.39
C GLN A 531 5.14 -27.86 0.37
N THR A 532 4.92 -28.33 1.59
CA THR A 532 4.06 -27.66 2.59
C THR A 532 4.92 -26.70 3.41
N ALA A 533 4.49 -25.44 3.52
CA ALA A 533 5.11 -24.49 4.43
C ALA A 533 4.47 -24.58 5.83
N VAL A 534 5.33 -24.61 6.85
CA VAL A 534 4.95 -24.57 8.26
C VAL A 534 5.53 -23.30 8.86
N VAL A 535 4.66 -22.39 9.31
CA VAL A 535 5.09 -21.16 9.98
C VAL A 535 4.79 -21.30 11.45
N LEU A 536 5.83 -21.13 12.26
CA LEU A 536 5.70 -20.99 13.71
C LEU A 536 5.77 -19.50 14.01
N ALA A 537 4.84 -18.97 14.80
CA ALA A 537 4.86 -17.56 15.20
C ALA A 537 4.53 -17.40 16.70
N ALA A 538 5.21 -16.46 17.36
CA ALA A 538 4.82 -15.91 18.64
C ALA A 538 4.31 -14.49 18.38
N ILE A 539 3.02 -14.28 18.58
CA ILE A 539 2.37 -13.00 18.33
C ILE A 539 1.92 -12.35 19.63
N SER A 540 1.94 -11.02 19.66
CA SER A 540 1.31 -10.27 20.73
C SER A 540 -0.20 -10.59 20.75
N ALA A 541 -0.77 -10.67 21.96
CA ALA A 541 -2.13 -11.17 22.19
C ALA A 541 -3.21 -10.09 22.05
#